data_AF-A0A1F3BMC1-F1
#
_entry.id   AF-A0A1F3BMC1-F1
#
_cell.length_a   1.000
_cell.length_b   1.000
_cell.length_c   1.000
_cell.angle_alpha   90.00
_cell.angle_beta   90.00
_cell.angle_gamma   90.00
#
_symmetry.space_group_name_H-M   'P 1'
#
loop_
_entity.id
_entity.type
_entity.pdbx_description
1 polymer ?
#
loop_
_entity_poly.entity_id
_entity_poly.type
_entity_poly.pdbx_seq_one_letter_code
_entity_poly.pdbx_strand_id
1 'polypeptide(L)'
;MDAPHQHPPDGACDPTCPAWSEGALHLFSLQRRYADMLAACRAAEAVESVIVNPSANAVKVPEYLAEEELVRLNLLIGRDTPEVLLDEWGIRCTLTFRGRRFDCALPWHAVLAGTLRPPPRKKPRFQVIEGGKKD
;
A
#
# COMPACT_ATOMS: atom_id res chain seq x y z
N MET A 1 -2.87 11.13 -14.40
CA MET A 1 -1.99 12.11 -13.74
C MET A 1 -2.29 11.99 -12.27
N ASP A 2 -1.31 11.63 -11.46
CA ASP A 2 -1.52 11.45 -10.02
C ASP A 2 -1.78 12.82 -9.37
N ALA A 3 -2.76 12.89 -8.46
CA ALA A 3 -3.03 14.11 -7.70
C ALA A 3 -1.80 14.54 -6.87
N PRO A 4 -1.51 15.84 -6.75
CA PRO A 4 -0.39 16.32 -5.96
C PRO A 4 -0.62 16.05 -4.46
N HIS A 5 0.46 15.71 -3.75
CA HIS A 5 0.46 15.70 -2.29
C HIS A 5 0.13 17.10 -1.76
N GLN A 6 -0.78 17.20 -0.80
CA GLN A 6 -1.12 18.47 -0.12
C GLN A 6 -0.60 18.48 1.32
N HIS A 7 0.68 18.16 1.48
CA HIS A 7 1.40 18.26 2.74
C HIS A 7 2.89 18.57 2.47
N PRO A 8 3.66 19.08 3.46
CA PRO A 8 5.09 19.23 3.32
C PRO A 8 5.79 17.92 2.96
N PRO A 9 6.97 17.94 2.30
CA PRO A 9 7.71 16.72 1.93
C PRO A 9 7.96 15.78 3.12
N ASP A 10 8.26 16.36 4.28
CA ASP A 10 8.53 15.64 5.53
C ASP A 10 7.25 15.37 6.35
N GLY A 11 6.10 15.88 5.90
CA GLY A 11 4.81 15.65 6.55
C GLY A 11 4.30 14.24 6.30
N ALA A 12 3.61 13.67 7.29
CA ALA A 12 2.96 12.37 7.14
C ALA A 12 1.90 12.44 6.01
N CYS A 13 1.87 11.43 5.15
CA CYS A 13 0.80 11.31 4.16
C CYS A 13 -0.35 10.51 4.77
N ASP A 14 -1.48 11.17 4.99
CA ASP A 14 -2.65 10.57 5.61
C ASP A 14 -3.77 10.27 4.59
N PRO A 15 -4.79 9.48 4.99
CA PRO A 15 -5.96 9.19 4.15
C PRO A 15 -6.76 10.38 3.61
N THR A 16 -6.52 11.60 4.09
CA THR A 16 -7.19 12.83 3.65
C THR A 16 -6.41 13.57 2.56
N CYS A 17 -5.15 13.19 2.29
CA CYS A 17 -4.36 13.73 1.20
C CYS A 17 -5.01 13.42 -0.17
N PRO A 18 -5.14 14.36 -1.12
CA PRO A 18 -5.76 14.08 -2.43
C PRO A 18 -5.04 12.98 -3.22
N ALA A 19 -3.70 12.93 -3.14
CA ALA A 19 -2.88 11.85 -3.69
C ALA A 19 -3.25 10.46 -3.12
N TRP A 20 -3.82 10.42 -1.92
CA TRP A 20 -4.38 9.21 -1.32
C TRP A 20 -5.62 8.73 -2.06
N SER A 21 -6.51 9.64 -2.46
CA SER A 21 -7.86 9.30 -2.93
C SER A 21 -7.96 8.90 -4.41
N GLU A 22 -6.93 9.17 -5.22
CA GLU A 22 -6.89 8.82 -6.65
C GLU A 22 -6.15 7.50 -6.93
N GLY A 23 -5.82 6.73 -5.88
CA GLY A 23 -5.49 5.31 -6.01
C GLY A 23 -4.00 4.96 -6.08
N ALA A 24 -3.09 5.89 -5.77
CA ALA A 24 -1.68 5.57 -5.67
C ALA A 24 -0.97 6.46 -4.66
N LEU A 25 -1.04 6.10 -3.37
CA LEU A 25 0.13 6.35 -2.57
C LEU A 25 1.21 5.40 -3.05
N HIS A 26 1.99 5.86 -4.02
CA HIS A 26 3.26 5.24 -4.29
C HIS A 26 4.03 5.32 -2.99
N LEU A 27 4.27 4.17 -2.36
CA LEU A 27 5.14 4.09 -1.17
C LEU A 27 6.48 4.81 -1.39
N PHE A 28 6.83 5.09 -2.65
CA PHE A 28 7.86 6.02 -3.08
C PHE A 28 7.91 7.34 -2.28
N SER A 29 6.81 8.06 -2.11
CA SER A 29 6.81 9.32 -1.33
C SER A 29 7.06 9.11 0.16
N LEU A 30 6.82 7.89 0.66
CA LEU A 30 7.08 7.47 2.04
C LEU A 30 8.37 6.66 2.17
N GLN A 31 9.16 6.52 1.10
CA GLN A 31 10.34 5.68 1.12
C GLN A 31 11.29 6.18 2.21
N ARG A 32 11.83 5.24 3.00
CA ARG A 32 12.69 5.50 4.17
C ARG A 32 11.95 6.05 5.40
N ARG A 33 10.63 6.26 5.32
CA ARG A 33 9.75 6.56 6.47
C ARG A 33 8.93 5.32 6.82
N TYR A 34 9.60 4.29 7.32
CA TYR A 34 9.00 2.96 7.49
C TYR A 34 7.80 2.93 8.43
N ALA A 35 7.81 3.75 9.49
CA ALA A 35 6.66 3.92 10.36
C ALA A 35 5.44 4.48 9.61
N ASP A 36 5.65 5.49 8.75
CA ASP A 36 4.60 6.07 7.91
C ASP A 36 4.11 5.06 6.86
N MET A 37 5.02 4.26 6.28
CA MET A 37 4.65 3.19 5.35
C MET A 37 3.76 2.14 6.02
N LEU A 38 4.14 1.68 7.22
CA LEU A 38 3.34 0.74 8.00
C LEU A 38 1.97 1.33 8.35
N ALA A 39 1.94 2.56 8.84
CA ALA A 39 0.70 3.27 9.17
C ALA A 39 -0.20 3.38 7.93
N ALA A 40 0.39 3.68 6.77
CA ALA A 40 -0.35 3.83 5.54
C ALA A 40 -0.95 2.51 5.05
N CYS A 41 -0.15 1.43 5.03
CA CYS A 41 -0.62 0.09 4.68
C CYS A 41 -1.73 -0.40 5.63
N ARG A 42 -1.68 -0.05 6.92
CA ARG A 42 -2.73 -0.38 7.90
C ARG A 42 -4.02 0.43 7.72
N ALA A 43 -3.90 1.67 7.25
CA ALA A 43 -5.05 2.55 7.03
C ALA A 43 -5.78 2.28 5.70
N ALA A 44 -5.09 1.66 4.74
CA ALA A 44 -5.64 1.29 3.44
C ALA A 44 -6.75 0.22 3.56
N GLU A 45 -7.71 0.22 2.64
CA GLU A 45 -8.66 -0.90 2.49
C GLU A 45 -7.93 -2.18 2.06
N ALA A 46 -6.94 -2.03 1.17
CA ALA A 46 -6.12 -3.12 0.69
C ALA A 46 -4.74 -2.62 0.27
N VAL A 47 -3.73 -3.48 0.43
CA VAL A 47 -2.43 -3.34 -0.24
C VAL A 47 -2.53 -4.14 -1.55
N GLU A 48 -2.62 -3.47 -2.69
CA GLU A 48 -2.84 -4.15 -3.96
C GLU A 48 -1.55 -4.73 -4.53
N SER A 49 -0.48 -3.92 -4.54
CA SER A 49 0.83 -4.38 -4.97
C SER A 49 1.96 -3.59 -4.33
N VAL A 50 3.16 -4.19 -4.27
CA VAL A 50 4.39 -3.48 -3.94
C VAL A 50 5.45 -3.70 -5.01
N ILE A 51 6.34 -2.73 -5.18
CA ILE A 51 7.57 -2.84 -5.97
C ILE A 51 8.72 -2.99 -4.98
N VAL A 52 9.50 -4.07 -5.15
CA VAL A 52 10.59 -4.42 -4.25
C VAL A 52 11.91 -4.53 -4.99
N ASN A 53 13.00 -4.15 -4.33
CA ASN A 53 14.34 -4.56 -4.72
C ASN A 53 14.58 -5.99 -4.19
N PRO A 54 14.61 -7.02 -5.05
CA PRO A 54 14.73 -8.40 -4.60
C PRO A 54 16.14 -8.76 -4.10
N SER A 55 17.17 -7.98 -4.49
CA SER A 55 18.56 -8.17 -4.06
C SER A 55 18.86 -7.57 -2.68
N ALA A 56 17.92 -6.82 -2.10
CA ALA A 56 18.12 -6.18 -0.81
C ALA A 56 18.27 -7.22 0.31
N ASN A 57 19.12 -6.90 1.30
CA ASN A 57 19.36 -7.80 2.43
C ASN A 57 18.06 -8.20 3.13
N ALA A 58 17.97 -9.48 3.50
CA ALA A 58 16.83 -10.12 4.17
C ALA A 58 15.53 -10.23 3.36
N VAL A 59 15.53 -9.88 2.07
CA VAL A 59 14.41 -10.18 1.18
C VAL A 59 14.34 -11.69 0.93
N LYS A 60 13.13 -12.24 0.95
CA LYS A 60 12.84 -13.60 0.50
C LYS A 60 11.82 -13.56 -0.62
N VAL A 61 12.27 -13.95 -1.81
CA VAL A 61 11.48 -14.22 -3.01
C VAL A 61 12.04 -15.46 -3.70
N PRO A 62 11.33 -16.10 -4.63
CA PRO A 62 11.90 -17.17 -5.44
C PRO A 62 13.25 -16.79 -6.07
N GLU A 63 14.20 -17.73 -6.11
CA GLU A 63 15.58 -17.49 -6.55
C GLU A 63 15.68 -16.84 -7.94
N TYR A 64 14.84 -17.26 -8.88
CA TYR A 64 14.82 -16.71 -10.23
C TYR A 64 14.39 -15.24 -10.31
N LEU A 65 13.88 -14.66 -9.21
CA LEU A 65 13.55 -13.23 -9.10
C LEU A 65 14.63 -12.43 -8.36
N ALA A 66 15.62 -13.10 -7.73
CA ALA A 66 16.64 -12.44 -6.92
C ALA A 66 17.60 -11.58 -7.76
N GLU A 67 17.77 -11.91 -9.03
CA GLU A 67 18.64 -11.21 -9.99
C GLU A 67 17.92 -10.07 -10.75
N GLU A 68 16.60 -9.95 -10.58
CA GLU A 68 15.84 -8.86 -11.22
C GLU A 68 16.16 -7.51 -10.55
N GLU A 69 16.15 -6.44 -11.34
CA GLU A 69 16.38 -5.09 -10.80
C GLU A 69 15.23 -4.68 -9.85
N LEU A 70 14.00 -4.99 -10.26
CA LEU A 70 12.77 -4.68 -9.54
C LEU A 70 11.74 -5.79 -9.75
N VAL A 71 11.00 -6.12 -8.69
CA VAL A 71 9.89 -7.08 -8.77
C VAL A 71 8.61 -6.41 -8.29
N ARG A 72 7.55 -6.51 -9.09
CA ARG A 72 6.20 -6.15 -8.65
C ARG A 72 5.49 -7.38 -8.10
N LEU A 73 5.13 -7.34 -6.82
CA LEU A 73 4.38 -8.40 -6.14
C LEU A 73 2.93 -7.94 -5.97
N ASN A 74 1.97 -8.84 -6.23
CA ASN A 74 0.54 -8.61 -6.00
C ASN A 74 0.16 -9.16 -4.63
N LEU A 75 -0.40 -8.31 -3.76
CA LEU A 75 -0.72 -8.63 -2.37
C LEU A 75 -2.23 -8.66 -2.10
N LEU A 76 -3.05 -8.60 -3.17
CA LEU A 76 -4.49 -8.63 -3.01
C LEU A 76 -4.93 -9.97 -2.41
N ILE A 77 -5.47 -9.89 -1.19
CA ILE A 77 -5.98 -11.04 -0.43
C ILE A 77 -7.12 -11.69 -1.20
N GLY A 78 -7.13 -13.03 -1.23
CA GLY A 78 -8.19 -13.83 -1.87
C GLY A 78 -7.98 -14.08 -3.36
N ARG A 79 -6.96 -13.45 -3.98
CA ARG A 79 -6.54 -13.78 -5.35
C ARG A 79 -5.33 -14.71 -5.33
N ASP A 80 -4.16 -14.15 -5.02
CA ASP A 80 -2.87 -14.85 -5.07
C ASP A 80 -2.21 -14.97 -3.68
N THR A 81 -2.83 -14.36 -2.67
CA THR A 81 -2.33 -14.21 -1.30
C THR A 81 -3.43 -14.58 -0.30
N PRO A 82 -3.22 -15.53 0.63
CA PRO A 82 -4.21 -15.86 1.64
C PRO A 82 -4.25 -14.81 2.76
N GLU A 83 -3.09 -14.25 3.13
CA GLU A 83 -2.95 -13.25 4.19
C GLU A 83 -1.71 -12.37 3.96
N VAL A 84 -1.77 -11.14 4.47
CA VAL A 84 -0.66 -10.19 4.50
C VAL A 84 -0.45 -9.76 5.94
N LEU A 85 0.73 -10.04 6.48
CA LEU A 85 1.15 -9.62 7.82
C LEU A 85 2.04 -8.38 7.70
N LEU A 86 1.72 -7.35 8.49
CA LEU A 86 2.39 -6.05 8.47
C LEU A 86 2.85 -5.67 9.88
N ASP A 87 4.16 -5.50 10.04
CA ASP A 87 4.79 -5.11 11.30
C ASP A 87 5.88 -4.04 11.08
N GLU A 88 6.64 -3.73 12.13
CA GLU A 88 7.73 -2.74 12.08
C GLU A 88 8.92 -3.21 11.24
N TRP A 89 9.06 -4.51 11.01
CA TRP A 89 10.12 -5.07 10.18
C TRP A 89 9.77 -4.95 8.69
N GLY A 90 8.52 -5.24 8.33
CA GLY A 90 8.11 -5.24 6.93
C GLY A 90 6.80 -5.94 6.66
N ILE A 91 6.77 -6.61 5.51
CA ILE A 91 5.66 -7.38 5.00
C ILE A 91 6.03 -8.86 4.99
N ARG A 92 5.14 -9.71 5.47
CA ARG A 92 5.22 -11.17 5.28
C ARG A 92 3.93 -11.67 4.66
N CYS A 93 4.05 -12.49 3.62
CA CYS A 93 2.91 -13.07 2.94
C CYS A 93 3.31 -14.33 2.17
N THR A 94 2.36 -15.23 1.95
CA THR A 94 2.54 -16.36 1.04
C THR A 94 1.98 -15.99 -0.33
N LEU A 95 2.83 -15.99 -1.36
CA LEU A 95 2.44 -15.69 -2.74
C LEU A 95 2.54 -16.93 -3.62
N THR A 96 1.79 -16.95 -4.72
CA THR A 96 1.86 -18.04 -5.70
C THR A 96 2.68 -17.62 -6.92
N PHE A 97 3.74 -18.38 -7.20
CA PHE A 97 4.65 -18.20 -8.32
C PHE A 97 4.66 -19.45 -9.19
N ARG A 98 4.29 -19.33 -10.48
CA ARG A 98 4.24 -20.46 -11.42
C ARG A 98 3.50 -21.68 -10.85
N GLY A 99 2.39 -21.44 -10.14
CA GLY A 99 1.56 -22.48 -9.50
C GLY A 99 2.10 -23.04 -8.18
N ARG A 100 3.21 -22.52 -7.64
CA ARG A 100 3.79 -22.93 -6.36
C ARG A 100 3.73 -21.81 -5.34
N ARG A 101 3.36 -22.14 -4.10
CA ARG A 101 3.37 -21.20 -2.98
C ARG A 101 4.79 -20.94 -2.50
N PHE A 102 5.06 -19.70 -2.11
CA PHE A 102 6.34 -19.25 -1.57
C PHE A 102 6.09 -18.24 -0.46
N ASP A 103 6.78 -18.40 0.67
CA ASP A 103 6.69 -17.47 1.80
C ASP A 103 7.66 -16.30 1.59
N CYS A 104 7.10 -15.16 1.22
CA CYS A 104 7.82 -13.92 1.01
C CYS A 104 8.07 -13.19 2.33
N ALA A 105 9.23 -12.57 2.40
CA ALA A 105 9.61 -11.67 3.50
C ALA A 105 10.22 -10.41 2.87
N LEU A 106 9.57 -9.27 3.07
CA LEU A 106 9.90 -8.01 2.40
C LEU A 106 10.12 -6.93 3.47
N PRO A 107 11.36 -6.66 3.89
CA PRO A 107 11.62 -5.62 4.86
C PRO A 107 11.32 -4.25 4.26
N TRP A 108 10.94 -3.27 5.09
CA TRP A 108 10.51 -1.95 4.58
C TRP A 108 11.56 -1.24 3.73
N HIS A 109 12.86 -1.44 4.01
CA HIS A 109 13.94 -0.84 3.19
C HIS A 109 14.02 -1.41 1.78
N ALA A 110 13.48 -2.60 1.54
CA ALA A 110 13.43 -3.22 0.22
C ALA A 110 12.18 -2.80 -0.58
N VAL A 111 11.17 -2.23 0.07
CA VAL A 111 9.94 -1.76 -0.58
C VAL A 111 10.15 -0.35 -1.11
N LEU A 112 10.09 -0.21 -2.43
CA LEU A 112 10.43 1.04 -3.13
C LEU A 112 9.19 1.82 -3.58
N ALA A 113 8.10 1.10 -3.86
CA ALA A 113 6.80 1.69 -4.19
C ALA A 113 5.69 0.69 -3.91
N GLY A 114 4.44 1.13 -4.05
CA GLY A 114 3.28 0.27 -3.90
C GLY A 114 2.00 0.96 -4.29
N THR A 115 0.94 0.18 -4.43
CA THR A 115 -0.41 0.66 -4.73
C THR A 115 -1.29 0.28 -3.56
N LEU A 116 -1.87 1.30 -2.92
CA LEU A 116 -2.79 1.14 -1.79
C LEU A 116 -4.20 1.52 -2.23
N ARG A 117 -5.18 0.68 -1.90
CA ARG A 117 -6.58 1.03 -2.07
C ARG A 117 -7.02 1.95 -0.92
N PRO A 118 -7.59 3.13 -1.21
CA PRO A 118 -8.04 4.04 -0.16
C PRO A 118 -9.10 3.38 0.73
N PRO A 119 -9.16 3.71 2.03
CA PRO A 119 -10.26 3.25 2.86
C PRO A 119 -11.60 3.77 2.32
N PRO A 120 -12.69 3.02 2.46
CA PRO A 120 -13.99 3.45 1.99
C PRO A 120 -14.37 4.78 2.67
N ARG A 121 -14.73 5.78 1.87
CA ARG A 121 -15.26 7.04 2.41
C ARG A 121 -16.49 6.74 3.25
N LYS A 122 -16.46 7.08 4.55
CA LYS A 122 -17.68 7.09 5.37
C LYS A 122 -18.64 8.09 4.71
N LYS A 123 -19.70 7.59 4.07
CA LYS A 123 -20.79 8.45 3.60
C LYS A 123 -21.27 9.26 4.80
N PRO A 124 -21.31 10.60 4.73
CA PRO A 124 -21.80 11.39 5.85
C PRO A 124 -23.20 10.90 6.23
N ARG A 125 -23.37 10.55 7.50
CA ARG A 125 -24.56 9.90 8.02
C ARG A 125 -25.60 10.95 8.42
N PHE A 126 -25.89 11.94 7.56
CA PHE A 126 -26.99 12.88 7.82
C PHE A 126 -27.70 13.28 6.53
N GLN A 127 -28.99 12.94 6.50
CA GLN A 127 -30.04 13.67 5.77
C GLN A 127 -30.10 15.09 6.34
N VAL A 128 -30.04 16.11 5.49
CA VAL A 128 -30.56 17.44 5.81
C VAL A 128 -31.77 17.65 4.93
N ILE A 129 -32.96 17.53 5.53
CA ILE A 129 -34.17 18.19 5.05
C ILE A 129 -34.45 19.28 6.08
N GLU A 130 -34.15 20.52 5.73
CA GLU A 130 -34.67 21.75 6.33
C GLU A 130 -34.68 22.75 5.16
N GLY A 131 -35.75 23.45 4.78
CA GLY A 131 -37.09 23.69 5.29
C GLY A 131 -37.63 24.80 4.36
N GLY A 132 -38.90 24.76 3.99
CA GLY A 132 -39.44 25.50 2.86
C GLY A 132 -39.19 27.02 2.86
N LYS A 133 -39.11 27.58 1.64
CA LYS A 133 -39.64 28.91 1.37
C LYS A 133 -40.78 28.77 0.37
N LYS A 134 -41.96 29.10 0.88
CA LYS A 134 -43.17 29.38 0.13
C LYS A 134 -43.08 30.85 -0.25
N ASP A 135 -42.94 31.13 -1.54
CA ASP A 135 -43.36 32.38 -2.17
C ASP A 135 -44.03 32.00 -3.50
#